data_AF-A5UPG2-F1
#
_entry.id   AF-A5UPG2-F1
#
_cell.length_a   1.000
_cell.length_b   1.000
_cell.length_c   1.000
_cell.angle_alpha   90.00
_cell.angle_beta   90.00
_cell.angle_gamma   90.00
#
_symmetry.space_group_name_H-M   'P 1'
#
loop_
_entity.id
_entity.type
_entity.pdbx_description
1 polymer ?
#
loop_
_entity_poly.entity_id
_entity_poly.type
_entity_poly.pdbx_seq_one_letter_code
_entity_poly.pdbx_strand_id
1 'polypeptide(L)'
;MPEIDIQRLQHQIETVVHTQPDVRLVYLFGSQVSGVTGPLSDIDLAVLLAHKASAMHVFAQLEHLFSLALEGQAVDVVILNHAPIELAYAVIAQGRIIYQRSIAERVEYEADVMSRYGDFLPFLRAQRQDIVKGAGNERRVQRYREALRRTQRAPGASGAAPRPTED
;
A
#
# COMPACT_ATOMS: atom_id res chain seq x y z
N MET A 1 -8.18 21.42 13.14
CA MET A 1 -7.36 20.20 13.03
C MET A 1 -6.33 20.46 11.95
N PRO A 2 -5.05 20.09 12.08
CA PRO A 2 -4.10 20.34 11.01
C PRO A 2 -4.44 19.35 9.89
N GLU A 3 -5.09 19.87 8.86
CA GLU A 3 -5.20 19.21 7.57
C GLU A 3 -3.78 18.86 7.12
N ILE A 4 -3.54 17.63 6.63
CA ILE A 4 -2.24 17.31 6.03
C ILE A 4 -2.02 18.33 4.91
N ASP A 5 -0.96 19.11 5.05
CA ASP A 5 -0.53 20.03 4.01
C ASP A 5 0.03 19.20 2.86
N ILE A 6 -0.83 18.89 1.90
CA ILE A 6 -0.49 18.10 0.71
C ILE A 6 0.64 18.79 -0.07
N GLN A 7 0.71 20.13 -0.09
CA GLN A 7 1.78 20.84 -0.79
C GLN A 7 3.13 20.60 -0.11
N ARG A 8 3.17 20.68 1.22
CA ARG A 8 4.37 20.34 1.99
C ARG A 8 4.79 18.90 1.77
N LEU A 9 3.83 17.96 1.82
CA LEU A 9 4.09 16.54 1.59
C LEU A 9 4.64 16.29 0.19
N GLN A 10 4.05 16.90 -0.84
CA GLN A 10 4.55 16.84 -2.22
C GLN A 10 5.99 17.32 -2.30
N HIS A 11 6.30 18.47 -1.70
CA HIS A 11 7.65 19.02 -1.72
C HIS A 11 8.68 18.12 -1.01
N GLN A 12 8.33 17.55 0.15
CA GLN A 12 9.20 16.62 0.88
C GLN A 12 9.46 15.35 0.06
N ILE A 13 8.43 14.79 -0.56
CA ILE A 13 8.53 13.57 -1.36
C ILE A 13 9.28 13.80 -2.67
N GLU A 14 9.16 14.98 -3.30
CA GLU A 14 9.90 15.37 -4.50
C GLU A 14 11.42 15.19 -4.32
N THR A 15 11.95 15.57 -3.16
CA THR A 15 13.40 15.41 -2.87
C THR A 15 13.85 13.95 -2.91
N VAL A 16 13.01 13.03 -2.41
CA VAL A 16 13.30 11.59 -2.39
C VAL A 16 13.23 11.01 -3.79
N VAL A 17 12.15 11.28 -4.53
CA VAL A 17 11.92 10.69 -5.85
C VAL A 17 12.95 11.15 -6.88
N HIS A 18 13.54 12.34 -6.74
CA HIS A 18 14.66 12.77 -7.57
C HIS A 18 15.91 11.89 -7.42
N THR A 19 16.10 11.26 -6.27
CA THR A 19 17.19 10.29 -6.03
C THR A 19 16.82 8.86 -6.44
N GLN A 20 15.54 8.61 -6.75
CA GLN A 20 14.98 7.29 -7.03
C GLN A 20 14.36 7.26 -8.43
N PRO A 21 15.15 7.10 -9.50
CA PRO A 21 14.66 7.14 -10.88
C PRO A 21 13.69 5.99 -11.22
N ASP A 22 13.59 4.98 -10.36
CA ASP A 22 12.64 3.88 -10.51
C ASP A 22 11.23 4.26 -10.10
N VAL A 23 11.04 5.31 -9.29
CA VAL A 23 9.70 5.74 -8.83
C VAL A 23 8.93 6.39 -9.97
N ARG A 24 7.71 5.91 -10.23
CA ARG A 24 6.83 6.40 -11.30
C ARG A 24 5.61 7.13 -10.77
N LEU A 25 4.99 6.61 -9.71
CA LEU A 25 3.83 7.22 -9.06
C LEU A 25 3.98 7.10 -7.54
N VAL A 26 3.51 8.10 -6.82
CA VAL A 26 3.31 8.04 -5.37
C VAL A 26 1.91 8.57 -5.06
N TYR A 27 1.12 7.76 -4.35
CA TYR A 27 -0.18 8.14 -3.84
C TYR A 27 -0.14 8.18 -2.32
N LEU A 28 -0.76 9.19 -1.73
CA LEU A 28 -1.22 9.14 -0.35
C LEU A 28 -2.56 8.42 -0.34
N PHE A 29 -2.71 7.40 0.50
CA PHE A 29 -3.96 6.67 0.66
C PHE A 29 -4.27 6.44 2.14
N GLY A 30 -5.29 5.62 2.44
CA GLY A 30 -5.62 5.27 3.82
C GLY A 30 -6.39 6.35 4.59
N SER A 31 -6.34 6.27 5.92
CA SER A 31 -7.11 7.13 6.85
C SER A 31 -6.84 8.62 6.64
N GLN A 32 -5.64 8.95 6.15
CA GLN A 32 -5.16 10.30 5.92
C GLN A 32 -5.92 11.05 4.82
N VAL A 33 -6.49 10.34 3.84
CA VAL A 33 -7.25 11.00 2.77
C VAL A 33 -8.64 11.45 3.24
N SER A 34 -9.13 10.90 4.35
CA SER A 34 -10.46 11.17 4.89
C SER A 34 -10.51 12.34 5.88
N GLY A 35 -9.38 12.99 6.19
CA GLY A 35 -9.31 14.18 7.06
C GLY A 35 -9.50 13.92 8.55
N VAL A 36 -9.51 12.65 8.99
CA VAL A 36 -9.71 12.25 10.38
C VAL A 36 -8.41 11.69 10.94
N THR A 37 -7.41 12.54 11.15
CA THR A 37 -6.14 12.07 11.71
C THR A 37 -5.56 13.04 12.74
N GLY A 38 -5.16 12.45 13.86
CA GLY A 38 -4.42 13.12 14.93
C GLY A 38 -2.92 13.22 14.61
N PRO A 39 -2.15 13.95 15.42
CA PRO A 39 -0.75 14.33 15.16
C PRO A 39 0.27 13.17 15.12
N LEU A 40 -0.17 11.92 15.28
CA LEU A 40 0.65 10.70 15.39
C LEU A 40 0.28 9.63 14.36
N SER A 41 -0.55 9.94 13.37
CA SER A 41 -1.00 8.92 12.44
C SER A 41 0.08 8.56 11.43
N ASP A 42 0.28 7.26 11.24
CA ASP A 42 1.12 6.68 10.20
C ASP A 42 0.71 7.23 8.82
N ILE A 43 1.70 7.55 7.97
CA ILE A 43 1.48 8.06 6.61
C ILE A 43 1.53 6.87 5.64
N ASP A 44 0.41 6.56 5.01
CA ASP A 44 0.31 5.45 4.04
C ASP A 44 0.63 5.94 2.61
N LEU A 45 1.77 5.50 2.06
CA LEU A 45 2.20 5.84 0.70
C LEU A 45 2.20 4.63 -0.23
N ALA A 46 1.48 4.71 -1.33
CA ALA A 46 1.48 3.68 -2.36
C ALA A 46 2.38 4.10 -3.53
N VAL A 47 3.37 3.28 -3.87
CA VAL A 47 4.41 3.60 -4.84
C VAL A 47 4.35 2.64 -6.02
N LEU A 48 4.30 3.19 -7.24
CA LEU A 48 4.53 2.43 -8.46
C LEU A 48 5.99 2.57 -8.90
N LEU A 49 6.65 1.44 -9.15
CA LEU A 49 8.01 1.38 -9.66
C LEU A 49 8.05 0.98 -11.14
N ALA A 50 9.10 1.44 -11.82
CA ALA A 50 9.47 1.10 -13.19
C ALA A 50 9.49 -0.41 -13.43
N HIS A 51 10.11 -1.14 -12.50
CA HIS A 51 10.51 -2.53 -12.68
C HIS A 51 10.08 -3.33 -11.46
N LYS A 52 9.26 -4.36 -11.69
CA LYS A 52 8.73 -5.21 -10.60
C LYS A 52 9.83 -5.91 -9.79
N ALA A 53 10.99 -6.16 -10.42
CA ALA A 53 12.14 -6.84 -9.81
C ALA A 53 12.91 -5.95 -8.82
N SER A 54 12.85 -4.62 -8.96
CA SER A 54 13.49 -3.71 -7.98
C SER A 54 12.63 -3.52 -6.72
N ALA A 55 11.35 -3.91 -6.74
CA ALA A 55 10.42 -3.73 -5.63
C ALA A 55 10.92 -4.23 -4.27
N MET A 56 11.48 -5.44 -4.18
CA MET A 56 11.93 -6.01 -2.91
C MET A 56 13.20 -5.37 -2.38
N HIS A 57 14.11 -4.94 -3.25
CA HIS A 57 15.35 -4.28 -2.86
C HIS A 57 15.13 -2.82 -2.48
N VAL A 58 14.17 -2.15 -3.12
CA VAL A 58 13.93 -0.71 -3.00
C VAL A 58 12.90 -0.40 -1.91
N PHE A 59 12.10 -1.38 -1.47
CA PHE A 59 11.07 -1.21 -0.42
C PHE A 59 11.59 -0.56 0.86
N ALA A 60 12.50 -1.24 1.57
CA ALA A 60 13.02 -0.75 2.85
C ALA A 60 13.80 0.57 2.70
N GLN A 61 14.42 0.77 1.54
CA GLN A 61 15.09 2.02 1.22
C GLN A 61 14.08 3.17 1.06
N LEU A 62 12.97 2.96 0.37
CA LEU A 62 11.92 3.97 0.21
C LEU A 62 11.23 4.31 1.52
N GLU A 63 10.88 3.31 2.34
CA GLU A 63 10.34 3.55 3.69
C GLU A 63 11.28 4.44 4.51
N HIS A 64 12.57 4.11 4.52
CA HIS A 64 13.56 4.89 5.24
C HIS A 64 13.70 6.32 4.69
N LEU A 65 13.82 6.47 3.37
CA LEU A 65 13.98 7.78 2.73
C LEU A 65 12.75 8.67 2.92
N PHE A 66 11.54 8.12 2.80
CA PHE A 66 10.32 8.88 3.06
C PHE A 66 10.20 9.25 4.54
N SER A 67 10.51 8.34 5.46
CA SER A 67 10.51 8.66 6.89
C SER A 67 11.48 9.79 7.21
N LEU A 68 12.69 9.78 6.63
CA LEU A 68 13.65 10.88 6.80
C LEU A 68 13.14 12.21 6.22
N ALA A 69 12.55 12.18 5.03
CA ALA A 69 11.98 13.39 4.39
C ALA A 69 10.79 13.97 5.18
N LEU A 70 10.09 13.12 5.92
CA LEU A 70 8.92 13.45 6.74
C LEU A 70 9.28 13.57 8.23
N GLU A 71 10.48 14.07 8.55
CA GLU A 71 10.89 14.43 9.91
C GLU A 71 10.83 13.26 10.92
N GLY A 72 11.05 12.04 10.44
CA GLY A 72 11.04 10.83 11.27
C GLY A 72 9.64 10.28 11.56
N GLN A 73 8.61 10.77 10.85
CA GLN A 73 7.28 10.16 10.92
C GLN A 73 7.31 8.71 10.41
N ALA A 74 6.47 7.86 10.99
CA ALA A 74 6.28 6.50 10.52
C ALA A 74 5.51 6.52 9.18
N VAL A 75 6.07 5.82 8.20
CA VAL A 75 5.53 5.72 6.84
C VAL A 75 5.32 4.25 6.53
N ASP A 76 4.11 3.85 6.16
CA ASP A 76 3.81 2.53 5.60
C ASP A 76 3.85 2.65 4.08
N VAL A 77 4.78 1.94 3.43
CA VAL A 77 4.90 1.94 1.98
C VAL A 77 4.19 0.72 1.41
N VAL A 78 3.42 0.90 0.34
CA VAL A 78 2.83 -0.21 -0.43
C VAL A 78 3.36 -0.16 -1.86
N ILE A 79 3.96 -1.25 -2.32
CA ILE A 79 4.42 -1.36 -3.71
C ILE A 79 3.28 -1.82 -4.61
N LEU A 80 2.78 -0.89 -5.43
CA LEU A 80 1.65 -1.07 -6.33
C LEU A 80 1.87 -2.15 -7.39
N ASN A 81 3.14 -2.42 -7.77
CA ASN A 81 3.47 -3.47 -8.72
C ASN A 81 2.98 -4.87 -8.32
N HIS A 82 2.84 -5.12 -7.00
CA HIS A 82 2.49 -6.41 -6.41
C HIS A 82 1.30 -6.33 -5.44
N ALA A 83 0.67 -5.16 -5.34
CA ALA A 83 -0.47 -4.98 -4.44
C ALA A 83 -1.66 -5.86 -4.86
N PRO A 84 -2.43 -6.40 -3.91
CA PRO A 84 -3.72 -7.03 -4.19
C PRO A 84 -4.62 -6.07 -4.98
N ILE A 85 -5.42 -6.61 -5.91
CA ILE A 85 -6.18 -5.78 -6.85
C ILE A 85 -7.19 -4.87 -6.14
N GLU A 86 -7.75 -5.32 -5.02
CA GLU A 86 -8.67 -4.54 -4.19
C GLU A 86 -7.97 -3.34 -3.55
N LEU A 87 -6.73 -3.51 -3.11
CA LEU A 87 -5.93 -2.42 -2.53
C LEU A 87 -5.49 -1.44 -3.63
N ALA A 88 -4.98 -1.95 -4.76
CA ALA A 88 -4.62 -1.11 -5.89
C ALA A 88 -5.80 -0.27 -6.38
N TYR A 89 -6.99 -0.87 -6.48
CA TYR A 89 -8.22 -0.16 -6.83
C TYR A 89 -8.60 0.90 -5.79
N ALA A 90 -8.52 0.58 -4.48
CA ALA A 90 -8.79 1.55 -3.42
C ALA A 90 -7.83 2.75 -3.49
N VAL A 91 -6.55 2.51 -3.76
CA VAL A 91 -5.53 3.56 -3.92
C VAL A 91 -5.89 4.49 -5.08
N ILE A 92 -6.20 3.97 -6.27
CA ILE A 92 -6.51 4.85 -7.42
C ILE A 92 -7.87 5.55 -7.29
N ALA A 93 -8.84 4.93 -6.61
CA ALA A 93 -10.19 5.47 -6.48
C ALA A 93 -10.30 6.54 -5.38
N GLN A 94 -9.53 6.38 -4.29
CA GLN A 94 -9.66 7.22 -3.10
C GLN A 94 -8.39 7.98 -2.76
N GLY A 95 -7.22 7.59 -3.29
CA GLY A 95 -5.95 8.21 -2.99
C GLY A 95 -5.79 9.62 -3.55
N ARG A 96 -4.74 10.29 -3.08
CA ARG A 96 -4.28 11.58 -3.59
C ARG A 96 -2.92 11.39 -4.26
N ILE A 97 -2.77 11.91 -5.47
CA ILE A 97 -1.50 11.86 -6.19
C ILE A 97 -0.53 12.83 -5.50
N ILE A 98 0.55 12.30 -4.96
CA ILE A 98 1.65 13.07 -4.37
C ILE A 98 2.76 13.27 -5.41
N TYR A 99 3.03 12.27 -6.22
CA TYR A 99 4.00 12.37 -7.31
C TYR A 99 3.54 11.55 -8.51
N GLN A 100 3.78 12.09 -9.70
CA GLN A 100 3.68 11.35 -10.95
C GLN A 100 4.83 11.77 -11.86
N ARG A 101 5.52 10.78 -12.44
CA ARG A 101 6.58 11.04 -13.41
C ARG A 101 6.02 11.50 -14.75
N SER A 102 4.92 10.88 -15.19
CA SER A 102 4.19 11.28 -16.38
C SER A 102 2.70 10.97 -16.23
N ILE A 103 1.87 11.80 -16.88
CA ILE A 103 0.41 11.57 -16.92
C ILE A 103 0.10 10.26 -17.64
N ALA A 104 0.86 9.92 -18.68
CA ALA A 104 0.67 8.70 -19.46
C ALA A 104 0.85 7.44 -18.60
N GLU A 105 1.94 7.34 -17.83
CA GLU A 105 2.17 6.20 -16.94
C GLU A 105 1.09 6.08 -15.86
N ARG A 106 0.61 7.22 -15.35
CA ARG A 106 -0.51 7.23 -14.39
C ARG A 106 -1.77 6.63 -15.01
N VAL A 107 -2.18 7.16 -16.17
CA VAL A 107 -3.42 6.75 -16.85
C VAL A 107 -3.35 5.28 -17.26
N GLU A 108 -2.20 4.83 -17.76
CA GLU A 108 -2.00 3.42 -18.13
C GLU A 108 -2.14 2.49 -16.91
N TYR A 109 -1.50 2.85 -15.79
CA TYR A 109 -1.63 2.09 -14.55
C TYR A 109 -3.06 2.07 -13.99
N GLU A 110 -3.72 3.25 -13.92
CA GLU A 110 -5.09 3.35 -13.43
C GLU A 110 -6.06 2.52 -14.31
N ALA A 111 -5.89 2.57 -15.64
CA ALA A 111 -6.69 1.79 -16.57
C ALA A 111 -6.49 0.28 -16.41
N ASP A 112 -5.25 -0.20 -16.25
CA ASP A 112 -4.95 -1.62 -15.96
C ASP A 112 -5.65 -2.09 -14.69
N VAL A 113 -5.53 -1.30 -13.61
CA VAL A 113 -6.15 -1.61 -12.32
C VAL A 113 -7.68 -1.65 -12.45
N MET A 114 -8.29 -0.67 -13.12
CA MET A 114 -9.74 -0.64 -13.34
C MET A 114 -10.23 -1.85 -14.14
N SER A 115 -9.51 -2.23 -15.20
CA SER A 115 -9.85 -3.41 -16.01
C SER A 115 -9.78 -4.69 -15.18
N ARG A 116 -8.65 -4.93 -14.51
CA ARG A 116 -8.42 -6.14 -13.70
C ARG A 116 -9.37 -6.22 -12.51
N TYR A 117 -9.70 -5.09 -11.88
CA TYR A 117 -10.70 -5.05 -10.83
C TYR A 117 -12.09 -5.37 -11.37
N GLY A 118 -12.45 -4.83 -12.54
CA GLY A 118 -13.69 -5.15 -13.25
C GLY A 118 -13.88 -6.64 -13.49
N ASP A 119 -12.83 -7.31 -13.96
CA ASP A 119 -12.82 -8.77 -14.17
C ASP A 119 -12.93 -9.56 -12.85
N PHE A 120 -12.44 -8.99 -11.74
CA PHE A 120 -12.47 -9.61 -10.42
C PHE A 120 -13.77 -9.37 -9.63
N LEU A 121 -14.55 -8.35 -9.99
CA LEU A 121 -15.81 -7.99 -9.33
C LEU A 121 -16.82 -9.16 -9.19
N PRO A 122 -17.03 -10.03 -10.19
CA PRO A 122 -17.93 -11.18 -10.05
C PRO A 122 -17.53 -12.11 -8.92
N PHE A 123 -16.22 -12.37 -8.76
CA PHE A 123 -15.68 -13.21 -7.69
C PHE A 123 -15.91 -12.59 -6.31
N LEU A 124 -15.63 -11.29 -6.17
CA LEU A 124 -15.87 -10.56 -4.91
C LEU A 124 -17.35 -10.55 -4.51
N ARG A 125 -18.25 -10.41 -5.49
CA ARG A 125 -19.70 -10.45 -5.26
C ARG A 125 -20.16 -11.82 -4.79
N ALA A 126 -19.67 -12.90 -5.41
CA ALA A 126 -19.96 -14.26 -4.99
C ALA A 126 -19.45 -14.51 -3.55
N GLN A 127 -18.20 -14.15 -3.27
CA GLN A 127 -17.61 -14.29 -1.94
C GLN A 127 -18.40 -13.52 -0.86
N ARG A 128 -18.86 -12.30 -1.18
CA ARG A 128 -19.67 -11.50 -0.26
C ARG A 128 -21.01 -12.17 0.04
N GLN A 129 -21.65 -12.75 -0.98
CA GLN A 129 -22.91 -13.49 -0.79
C GLN A 129 -22.72 -14.72 0.10
N ASP A 130 -21.59 -15.44 -0.04
CA ASP A 130 -21.29 -16.61 0.81
C ASP A 130 -21.05 -16.24 2.28
N ILE A 131 -20.38 -15.10 2.53
CA ILE A 131 -20.16 -14.57 3.88
C ILE A 131 -21.50 -14.17 4.51
N VAL A 132 -22.35 -13.46 3.76
CA VAL A 132 -23.67 -13.00 4.24
C VAL A 132 -24.62 -14.18 4.46
N LYS A 133 -24.48 -15.28 3.71
CA LYS A 133 -25.29 -16.51 3.83
C LYS A 133 -24.82 -17.45 4.96
N GLY A 134 -23.82 -17.09 5.76
CA GLY A 134 -23.52 -17.79 7.02
C GLY A 134 -22.64 -19.04 6.92
N ALA A 135 -21.74 -19.14 5.94
CA ALA A 135 -20.68 -20.16 5.97
C ALA A 135 -19.46 -19.63 6.73
N GLY A 136 -19.38 -19.97 8.03
CA GLY A 136 -18.41 -19.49 9.00
C GLY A 136 -16.98 -19.34 8.48
N ASN A 137 -16.39 -18.16 8.69
CA ASN A 137 -14.99 -17.92 8.35
C ASN A 137 -14.33 -16.79 9.14
N GLU A 138 -14.61 -16.73 10.45
CA GLU A 138 -13.79 -15.95 11.39
C GLU A 138 -12.29 -16.28 11.19
N ARG A 139 -11.97 -17.55 10.92
CA ARG A 139 -10.61 -18.02 10.62
C ARG A 139 -10.01 -17.47 9.30
N ARG A 140 -10.81 -17.10 8.29
CA ARG A 140 -10.31 -16.51 7.02
C ARG A 140 -10.25 -14.99 7.05
N VAL A 141 -11.17 -14.33 7.73
CA VAL A 141 -11.07 -12.88 8.00
C VAL A 141 -9.85 -12.61 8.89
N GLN A 142 -9.60 -13.50 9.86
CA GLN A 142 -8.36 -13.49 10.65
C GLN A 142 -7.13 -13.70 9.76
N ARG A 143 -7.14 -14.64 8.80
CA ARG A 143 -6.03 -14.80 7.84
C ARG A 143 -5.84 -13.60 6.91
N TYR A 144 -6.89 -12.90 6.50
CA TYR A 144 -6.78 -11.69 5.68
C TYR A 144 -6.18 -10.54 6.49
N ARG A 145 -6.65 -10.36 7.74
CA ARG A 145 -6.05 -9.42 8.71
C ARG A 145 -4.61 -9.79 9.08
N GLU A 146 -4.30 -11.08 9.20
CA GLU A 146 -2.94 -11.59 9.47
C GLU A 146 -2.04 -11.52 8.24
N ALA A 147 -2.55 -11.73 7.03
CA ALA A 147 -1.79 -11.56 5.79
C ALA A 147 -1.43 -10.08 5.58
N LEU A 148 -2.39 -9.17 5.81
CA LEU A 148 -2.15 -7.72 5.82
C LEU A 148 -1.17 -7.31 6.92
N ARG A 149 -1.26 -7.90 8.12
CA ARG A 149 -0.29 -7.68 9.21
C ARG A 149 1.09 -8.32 8.96
N ARG A 150 1.17 -9.41 8.21
CA ARG A 150 2.44 -10.09 7.87
C ARG A 150 3.19 -9.34 6.77
N THR A 151 2.48 -8.75 5.82
CA THR A 151 3.09 -7.80 4.88
C THR A 151 3.59 -6.53 5.60
N GLN A 152 2.92 -6.10 6.67
CA GLN A 152 3.36 -4.99 7.54
C GLN A 152 4.45 -5.37 8.58
N ARG A 153 4.91 -6.64 8.64
CA ARG A 153 5.89 -7.11 9.64
C ARG A 153 7.09 -7.88 9.07
N ALA A 154 7.42 -7.67 7.80
CA ALA A 154 8.66 -8.18 7.26
C ALA A 154 9.77 -7.11 7.18
N PRO A 155 10.34 -6.68 8.32
CA PRO A 155 11.78 -6.56 8.46
C PRO A 155 12.31 -7.82 9.17
N GLY A 156 13.43 -8.33 8.70
CA GLY A 156 13.98 -9.62 9.13
C GLY A 156 14.15 -9.77 10.65
N ALA A 157 13.81 -10.97 11.14
CA ALA A 157 14.38 -11.53 12.36
C ALA A 157 14.44 -13.06 12.24
N SER A 158 15.66 -13.56 12.42
CA SER A 158 16.09 -14.95 12.56
C SER A 158 15.39 -15.67 13.73
N GLY A 159 15.27 -17.01 13.65
CA GLY A 159 15.18 -17.86 14.84
C GLY A 159 14.11 -18.96 14.85
N ALA A 160 14.55 -20.19 14.57
CA ALA A 160 14.10 -21.48 15.13
C ALA A 160 12.58 -21.80 15.19
N ALA A 161 12.18 -22.78 14.37
CA ALA A 161 10.92 -23.51 14.52
C ALA A 161 11.05 -24.64 15.56
N PRO A 162 10.11 -24.83 16.50
CA PRO A 162 9.97 -26.10 17.19
C PRO A 162 9.08 -27.03 16.37
N ARG A 163 9.56 -28.27 16.17
CA ARG A 163 8.77 -29.38 15.63
C ARG A 163 7.65 -29.75 16.62
N PRO A 164 6.47 -30.19 16.16
CA PRO A 164 5.46 -30.73 17.04
C PRO A 164 5.93 -32.08 17.59
N THR A 165 5.88 -32.25 18.91
CA THR A 165 5.92 -33.56 19.57
C THR A 165 4.54 -34.18 19.48
N GLU A 166 4.50 -35.41 18.98
CA GLU A 166 3.37 -36.34 19.10
C GLU A 166 3.30 -36.91 20.54
N ASP A 167 2.08 -37.31 20.90
CA ASP A 167 1.54 -37.88 22.15
C ASP A 167 1.28 -36.94 23.35
#